data_AF-A0A938KFA0-F1
#
_entry.id   AF-A0A938KFA0-F1
#
_cell.length_a   1.000
_cell.length_b   1.000
_cell.length_c   1.000
_cell.angle_alpha   90.00
_cell.angle_beta   90.00
_cell.angle_gamma   90.00
#
_symmetry.space_group_name_H-M   'P 1'
#
loop_
_entity.id
_entity.type
_entity.pdbx_description
1 polymer ?
#
loop_
_entity_poly.entity_id
_entity_poly.type
_entity_poly.pdbx_seq_one_letter_code
_entity_poly.pdbx_strand_id
1 'polypeptide(L)'
;MGLTLTPIPQAFSRLKLWFALAAILNVPPRAYTAATHDVNYDVRLTGLIERSRVTELQSAAVDRLARSKRGLKVHWHPITQSPRFLYSTEELLSPARIDNGRVAWHKAQGKPVRITGADAEAVVRNYINTNKDLFGHDARILLPGEARPERSHEDPQTGVWMLMWVQEMAGIRIDGALMKATVTPQGELVAISSSFLPDPAASADRRVPQWRQALGRPGVSESQALRMAMWAVGEEPEDGVEVEADNGRRQFAAEGLDGPASLERVWLPLNRDQLTLAWNISLQGKGIGRMLGVRVDAQSGEVLMREDLTRDAVTASYRVFDPISPRPQATAYNYTPTSPEPAVSAQTDKVVSTTLASPDGWIGN
;
A
#
# COMPACT_ATOMS: atom_id res chain seq x y z
N MET A 1 -46.66 -49.17 71.68
CA MET A 1 -46.86 -49.42 70.23
C MET A 1 -46.44 -48.16 69.50
N GLY A 2 -45.14 -48.05 69.21
CA GLY A 2 -44.55 -46.88 68.55
C GLY A 2 -44.25 -47.22 67.10
N LEU A 3 -44.81 -46.43 66.19
CA LEU A 3 -44.66 -46.60 64.74
C LEU A 3 -43.21 -46.29 64.34
N THR A 4 -42.52 -47.30 63.82
CA THR A 4 -41.20 -47.21 63.20
C THR A 4 -41.36 -46.80 61.74
N LEU A 5 -40.96 -45.56 61.42
CA LEU A 5 -40.85 -45.06 60.05
C LEU A 5 -39.48 -45.44 59.47
N THR A 6 -39.52 -46.14 58.34
CA THR A 6 -38.38 -46.50 57.48
C THR A 6 -37.76 -45.27 56.81
N PRO A 7 -36.45 -45.34 56.44
CA PRO A 7 -35.75 -44.21 55.83
C PRO A 7 -36.03 -44.10 54.33
N ILE A 8 -36.33 -42.87 53.88
CA ILE A 8 -36.34 -42.46 52.47
C ILE A 8 -34.94 -41.92 52.13
N PRO A 9 -34.28 -42.38 51.04
CA PRO A 9 -33.00 -41.83 50.63
C PRO A 9 -33.14 -40.40 50.08
N GLN A 10 -32.26 -39.53 50.55
CA GLN A 10 -32.10 -38.16 50.08
C GLN A 10 -31.44 -38.13 48.69
N ALA A 11 -32.00 -37.35 47.77
CA ALA A 11 -31.25 -36.31 47.07
C ALA A 11 -32.22 -35.39 46.29
N PHE A 12 -32.00 -34.10 46.45
CA PHE A 12 -32.85 -33.00 46.01
C PHE A 12 -33.05 -32.95 44.49
N SER A 13 -34.30 -33.12 44.05
CA SER A 13 -34.78 -32.73 42.72
C SER A 13 -35.34 -31.30 42.79
N ARG A 14 -34.57 -30.35 42.27
CA ARG A 14 -34.94 -28.96 41.93
C ARG A 14 -34.02 -28.60 40.75
N LEU A 15 -34.39 -27.99 39.64
CA LEU A 15 -35.63 -27.38 39.17
C LEU A 15 -35.31 -26.95 37.71
N LYS A 16 -36.11 -27.41 36.74
CA LYS A 16 -36.45 -26.77 35.44
C LYS A 16 -35.35 -26.49 34.38
N LEU A 17 -35.76 -26.80 33.14
CA LEU A 17 -35.23 -26.37 31.83
C LEU A 17 -33.90 -26.99 31.37
N TRP A 18 -34.00 -28.22 30.85
CA TRP A 18 -33.08 -28.76 29.85
C TRP A 18 -33.90 -29.18 28.64
N PHE A 19 -34.19 -28.24 27.73
CA PHE A 19 -34.45 -28.47 26.30
C PHE A 19 -34.37 -27.12 25.59
N ALA A 20 -33.69 -27.11 24.44
CA ALA A 20 -33.43 -25.97 23.53
C ALA A 20 -32.20 -25.09 23.85
N LEU A 21 -30.99 -25.61 23.62
CA LEU A 21 -29.88 -24.81 23.07
C LEU A 21 -28.81 -25.69 22.38
N ALA A 22 -29.24 -26.54 21.44
CA ALA A 22 -28.35 -27.26 20.52
C ALA A 22 -28.61 -26.88 19.04
N ALA A 23 -29.17 -25.69 18.84
CA ALA A 23 -29.30 -25.02 17.56
C ALA A 23 -28.97 -23.54 17.79
N ILE A 24 -28.26 -22.91 16.86
CA ILE A 24 -27.67 -21.56 16.92
C ILE A 24 -26.24 -21.53 17.49
N LEU A 25 -25.29 -22.15 16.78
CA LEU A 25 -24.03 -21.51 16.34
C LEU A 25 -23.50 -22.18 15.05
N ASN A 26 -24.40 -22.80 14.27
CA ASN A 26 -24.14 -23.09 12.87
C ASN A 26 -24.41 -21.78 12.11
N VAL A 27 -23.47 -20.84 12.21
CA VAL A 27 -23.37 -19.81 11.18
C VAL A 27 -22.86 -20.58 9.98
N PRO A 28 -23.68 -20.85 8.95
CA PRO A 28 -23.13 -21.40 7.73
C PRO A 28 -22.01 -20.45 7.31
N PRO A 29 -20.81 -20.94 6.94
CA PRO A 29 -19.86 -20.09 6.25
C PRO A 29 -20.68 -19.43 5.14
N ARG A 30 -20.78 -18.10 5.16
CA ARG A 30 -21.37 -17.36 4.04
C ARG A 30 -20.77 -18.02 2.81
N ALA A 31 -21.62 -18.61 1.98
CA ALA A 31 -21.20 -19.37 0.82
C ALA A 31 -20.12 -18.53 0.13
N TYR A 32 -18.87 -18.99 0.24
CA TYR A 32 -17.75 -18.44 -0.49
C TYR A 32 -18.14 -18.71 -1.93
N THR A 33 -18.72 -17.72 -2.61
CA THR A 33 -18.81 -17.76 -4.05
C THR A 33 -17.38 -17.87 -4.51
N ALA A 34 -17.02 -19.05 -5.00
CA ALA A 34 -15.77 -19.31 -5.68
C ALA A 34 -15.65 -18.25 -6.79
N ALA A 35 -15.02 -17.13 -6.46
CA ALA A 35 -14.40 -16.29 -7.45
C ALA A 35 -13.42 -17.24 -8.14
N THR A 36 -13.67 -17.50 -9.42
CA THR A 36 -12.86 -18.38 -10.27
C THR A 36 -11.39 -18.21 -9.93
N HIS A 37 -10.73 -19.29 -9.50
CA HIS A 37 -9.37 -19.32 -8.93
C HIS A 37 -8.29 -18.62 -9.78
N ASP A 38 -8.60 -18.29 -11.05
CA ASP A 38 -7.72 -17.63 -12.01
C ASP A 38 -7.77 -16.09 -12.02
N VAL A 39 -8.74 -15.44 -11.34
CA VAL A 39 -8.95 -13.99 -11.49
C VAL A 39 -8.43 -13.21 -10.27
N ASN A 40 -7.63 -12.17 -10.53
CA ASN A 40 -7.25 -11.21 -9.49
C ASN A 40 -8.50 -10.52 -8.93
N TYR A 41 -8.56 -10.41 -7.61
CA TYR A 41 -9.70 -9.85 -6.93
C TYR A 41 -9.26 -8.98 -5.77
N ASP A 42 -9.98 -7.87 -5.56
CA ASP A 42 -9.74 -6.94 -4.47
C ASP A 42 -11.09 -6.36 -4.02
N VAL A 43 -11.52 -6.74 -2.81
CA VAL A 43 -12.78 -6.25 -2.21
C VAL A 43 -12.85 -4.73 -2.16
N ARG A 44 -11.68 -4.06 -2.08
CA ARG A 44 -11.57 -2.61 -1.93
C ARG A 44 -11.98 -1.89 -3.19
N LEU A 45 -11.87 -2.53 -4.36
CA LEU A 45 -12.26 -1.97 -5.65
C LEU A 45 -13.77 -2.08 -5.92
N THR A 46 -14.48 -2.90 -5.15
CA THR A 46 -15.93 -3.09 -5.32
C THR A 46 -16.69 -1.85 -4.82
N GLY A 47 -17.45 -1.21 -5.72
CA GLY A 47 -18.20 0.01 -5.41
C GLY A 47 -17.33 1.26 -5.20
N LEU A 48 -16.09 1.25 -5.73
CA LEU A 48 -15.12 2.31 -5.49
C LEU A 48 -15.60 3.70 -5.97
N ILE A 49 -16.33 3.77 -7.09
CA ILE A 49 -16.86 5.04 -7.63
C ILE A 49 -17.84 5.72 -6.65
N GLU A 50 -18.63 4.94 -5.90
CA GLU A 50 -19.59 5.50 -4.94
C GLU A 50 -18.91 6.01 -3.67
N ARG A 51 -17.78 5.40 -3.30
CA ARG A 51 -17.06 5.67 -2.04
C ARG A 51 -15.97 6.72 -2.20
N SER A 52 -15.30 6.80 -3.35
CA SER A 52 -14.23 7.76 -3.64
C SER A 52 -14.77 9.17 -3.88
N ARG A 53 -15.04 9.90 -2.79
CA ARG A 53 -15.37 11.33 -2.85
C ARG A 53 -14.39 12.11 -2.02
N VAL A 54 -13.69 13.03 -2.68
CA VAL A 54 -12.88 14.06 -2.02
C VAL A 54 -13.79 14.84 -1.07
N THR A 55 -13.33 15.03 0.17
CA THR A 55 -14.12 15.76 1.17
C THR A 55 -14.21 17.25 0.83
N GLU A 56 -15.20 17.96 1.37
CA GLU A 56 -15.33 19.41 1.21
C GLU A 56 -14.07 20.16 1.71
N LEU A 57 -13.49 19.70 2.82
CA LEU A 57 -12.25 20.24 3.36
C LEU A 57 -11.07 20.06 2.40
N GLN A 58 -10.93 18.89 1.80
CA GLN A 58 -9.90 18.62 0.81
C GLN A 58 -10.10 19.45 -0.46
N SER A 59 -11.34 19.58 -0.94
CA SER A 59 -11.65 20.43 -2.11
C SER A 59 -11.29 21.89 -1.83
N ALA A 60 -11.71 22.42 -0.68
CA ALA A 60 -11.36 23.77 -0.26
C ALA A 60 -9.84 23.96 -0.09
N ALA A 61 -9.12 22.94 0.38
CA ALA A 61 -7.67 22.98 0.49
C ALA A 61 -6.99 23.04 -0.90
N VAL A 62 -7.46 22.25 -1.86
CA VAL A 62 -6.99 22.32 -3.26
C VAL A 62 -7.24 23.70 -3.85
N ASP A 63 -8.43 24.27 -3.65
CA ASP A 63 -8.76 25.61 -4.17
C ASP A 63 -7.89 26.72 -3.56
N ARG A 64 -7.52 26.60 -2.27
CA ARG A 64 -6.57 27.52 -1.64
C ARG A 64 -5.17 27.38 -2.24
N LEU A 65 -4.71 26.14 -2.41
CA LEU A 65 -3.38 25.85 -2.93
C LEU A 65 -3.25 26.24 -4.40
N ALA A 66 -4.27 26.00 -5.22
CA ALA A 66 -4.28 26.37 -6.64
C ALA A 66 -4.24 27.89 -6.88
N ARG A 67 -4.71 28.71 -5.92
CA ARG A 67 -4.58 30.18 -5.99
C ARG A 67 -3.15 30.66 -5.77
N SER A 68 -2.36 29.92 -5.01
CA SER A 68 -0.96 30.26 -4.71
C SER A 68 0.05 29.50 -5.55
N LYS A 69 -0.37 28.40 -6.20
CA LYS A 69 0.46 27.51 -7.01
C LYS A 69 -0.11 27.29 -8.40
N ARG A 70 0.56 27.88 -9.40
CA ARG A 70 0.25 27.66 -10.82
C ARG A 70 0.63 26.24 -11.21
N GLY A 71 -0.06 25.70 -12.21
CA GLY A 71 0.18 24.33 -12.68
C GLY A 71 -0.05 23.22 -11.65
N LEU A 72 -0.74 23.48 -10.52
CA LEU A 72 -0.97 22.48 -9.48
C LEU A 72 -1.75 21.27 -10.02
N LYS A 73 -1.26 20.07 -9.72
CA LYS A 73 -1.91 18.79 -10.04
C LYS A 73 -2.07 17.97 -8.76
N VAL A 74 -3.28 17.45 -8.57
CA VAL A 74 -3.64 16.55 -7.45
C VAL A 74 -4.30 15.30 -8.01
N HIS A 75 -3.73 14.14 -7.71
CA HIS A 75 -4.35 12.84 -7.97
C HIS A 75 -4.69 12.20 -6.64
N TRP A 76 -5.91 11.70 -6.51
CA TRP A 76 -6.40 11.09 -5.27
C TRP A 76 -6.15 9.59 -5.26
N HIS A 77 -5.79 9.05 -4.10
CA HIS A 77 -5.67 7.62 -3.91
C HIS A 77 -7.08 7.01 -3.83
N PRO A 78 -7.41 6.00 -4.65
CA PRO A 78 -8.80 5.52 -4.78
C PRO A 78 -9.36 4.95 -3.48
N ILE A 79 -8.52 4.31 -2.66
CA ILE A 79 -8.92 3.64 -1.41
C ILE A 79 -8.89 4.61 -0.23
N THR A 80 -7.74 5.22 0.02
CA THR A 80 -7.50 6.06 1.21
C THR A 80 -7.89 7.52 1.01
N GLN A 81 -8.16 7.94 -0.23
CA GLN A 81 -8.49 9.32 -0.60
C GLN A 81 -7.46 10.37 -0.15
N SER A 82 -6.23 9.94 0.10
CA SER A 82 -5.08 10.79 0.31
C SER A 82 -4.58 11.36 -1.04
N PRO A 83 -3.79 12.44 -1.05
CA PRO A 83 -3.19 12.95 -2.28
C PRO A 83 -2.09 11.99 -2.77
N ARG A 84 -2.46 11.03 -3.63
CA ARG A 84 -1.55 10.04 -4.25
C ARG A 84 -0.42 10.72 -4.99
N PHE A 85 -0.70 11.79 -5.71
CA PHE A 85 0.32 12.64 -6.31
C PHE A 85 -0.07 14.10 -6.16
N LEU A 86 0.84 14.89 -5.60
CA LEU A 86 0.75 16.34 -5.50
C LEU A 86 2.04 16.93 -6.04
N TYR A 87 1.92 17.74 -7.08
CA TYR A 87 3.04 18.42 -7.73
C TYR A 87 2.52 19.65 -8.49
N SER A 88 3.43 20.48 -8.99
CA SER A 88 3.10 21.53 -9.97
C SER A 88 3.96 21.35 -11.23
N THR A 89 3.38 21.71 -12.38
CA THR A 89 4.07 21.70 -13.68
C THR A 89 4.81 23.00 -13.98
N GLU A 90 4.63 24.04 -13.16
CA GLU A 90 5.15 25.38 -13.40
C GLU A 90 6.10 25.87 -12.29
N GLU A 91 5.97 25.33 -11.08
CA GLU A 91 6.75 25.77 -9.92
C GLU A 91 6.90 24.68 -8.84
N LEU A 92 7.72 24.95 -7.83
CA LEU A 92 7.91 24.08 -6.68
C LEU A 92 6.76 24.23 -5.66
N LEU A 93 6.44 23.16 -4.93
CA LEU A 93 5.33 23.14 -3.96
C LEU A 93 5.58 24.02 -2.73
N SER A 94 6.84 24.14 -2.30
CA SER A 94 7.22 25.06 -1.23
C SER A 94 8.25 26.09 -1.73
N PRO A 95 8.31 27.28 -1.14
CA PRO A 95 9.43 28.19 -1.37
C PRO A 95 10.72 27.65 -0.76
N ALA A 96 11.87 28.23 -1.16
CA ALA A 96 13.17 27.95 -0.56
C ALA A 96 13.19 28.28 0.93
N ARG A 97 13.86 27.40 1.71
CA ARG A 97 14.06 27.34 3.17
C ARG A 97 13.24 28.30 4.05
N ILE A 98 12.62 27.73 5.08
CA ILE A 98 12.01 28.45 6.20
C ILE A 98 13.05 28.58 7.33
N ASP A 99 13.32 29.80 7.78
CA ASP A 99 14.03 30.09 9.04
C ASP A 99 13.05 30.77 10.00
N ASN A 100 12.85 30.21 11.19
CA ASN A 100 11.93 30.72 12.22
C ASN A 100 10.53 31.12 11.70
N GLY A 101 9.94 30.34 10.80
CA GLY A 101 8.60 30.61 10.24
C GLY A 101 8.55 31.72 9.18
N ARG A 102 9.70 32.17 8.64
CA ARG A 102 9.78 33.11 7.50
C ARG A 102 10.65 32.53 6.39
N VAL A 103 10.32 32.82 5.13
CA VAL A 103 11.15 32.46 3.96
C VAL A 103 12.52 33.11 4.13
N ALA A 104 13.55 32.29 4.33
CA ALA A 104 14.90 32.76 4.60
C ALA A 104 15.80 32.50 3.40
N TRP A 105 15.93 33.54 2.59
CA TRP A 105 17.09 33.73 1.74
C TRP A 105 18.27 34.19 2.61
N HIS A 106 18.78 33.36 3.52
CA HIS A 106 20.06 33.69 4.15
C HIS A 106 21.18 33.39 3.15
N LYS A 107 21.46 34.39 2.31
CA LYS A 107 22.82 34.72 1.89
C LYS A 107 23.64 35.09 3.14
N ALA A 108 23.83 34.16 4.08
CA ALA A 108 24.88 34.30 5.06
C ALA A 108 26.19 34.03 4.31
N GLN A 109 26.81 35.11 3.82
CA GLN A 109 28.17 35.10 3.27
C GLN A 109 28.42 34.14 2.09
N GLY A 110 27.57 34.20 1.06
CA GLY A 110 27.96 33.79 -0.30
C GLY A 110 28.17 32.29 -0.55
N LYS A 111 27.80 31.40 0.38
CA LYS A 111 27.75 29.94 0.11
C LYS A 111 26.34 29.40 0.34
N PRO A 112 25.78 28.62 -0.61
CA PRO A 112 24.52 27.92 -0.37
C PRO A 112 24.70 26.92 0.77
N VAL A 113 23.86 27.03 1.81
CA VAL A 113 23.81 26.05 2.90
C VAL A 113 23.07 24.83 2.36
N ARG A 114 23.81 23.74 2.11
CA ARG A 114 23.23 22.45 1.74
C ARG A 114 22.41 21.92 2.91
N ILE A 115 21.18 21.48 2.64
CA ILE A 115 20.31 20.89 3.66
C ILE A 115 20.79 19.49 4.05
N THR A 116 20.51 19.09 5.29
CA THR A 116 20.66 17.71 5.77
C THR A 116 19.37 16.90 5.55
N GLY A 117 19.42 15.59 5.78
CA GLY A 117 18.21 14.75 5.77
C GLY A 117 17.17 15.22 6.79
N ALA A 118 17.61 15.64 7.98
CA ALA A 118 16.72 16.16 9.02
C ALA A 118 16.03 17.47 8.59
N ASP A 119 16.75 18.35 7.89
CA ASP A 119 16.18 19.56 7.30
C ASP A 119 15.14 19.22 6.21
N ALA A 120 15.43 18.24 5.36
CA ALA A 120 14.51 17.78 4.33
C ALA A 120 13.22 17.20 4.94
N GLU A 121 13.33 16.41 6.01
CA GLU A 121 12.15 15.94 6.76
C GLU A 121 11.36 17.08 7.38
N ALA A 122 12.02 18.11 7.93
CA ALA A 122 11.35 19.27 8.50
C ALA A 122 10.53 20.05 7.45
N VAL A 123 11.05 20.18 6.23
CA VAL A 123 10.32 20.78 5.08
C VAL A 123 9.02 20.02 4.83
N VAL A 124 9.07 18.69 4.78
CA VAL A 124 7.89 17.84 4.56
C VAL A 124 6.88 17.98 5.70
N ARG A 125 7.33 17.91 6.96
CA ARG A 125 6.46 18.07 8.13
C ARG A 125 5.77 19.43 8.12
N ASN A 126 6.49 20.50 7.83
CA ASN A 126 5.90 21.84 7.75
C ASN A 126 4.87 21.95 6.62
N TYR A 127 5.16 21.36 5.46
CA TYR A 127 4.23 21.35 4.34
C TYR A 127 2.93 20.61 4.68
N ILE A 128 3.02 19.45 5.33
CA ILE A 128 1.85 18.69 5.80
C ILE A 128 1.04 19.51 6.81
N ASN A 129 1.69 20.12 7.80
CA ASN A 129 1.00 20.95 8.80
C ASN A 129 0.25 22.13 8.17
N THR A 130 0.89 22.80 7.20
CA THR A 130 0.29 23.93 6.47
C THR A 130 -0.92 23.50 5.63
N ASN A 131 -0.92 22.27 5.14
CA ASN A 131 -1.94 21.73 4.25
C ASN A 131 -2.72 20.57 4.90
N LYS A 132 -2.91 20.58 6.23
CA LYS A 132 -3.51 19.44 6.96
C LYS A 132 -4.86 18.99 6.41
N ASP A 133 -5.70 19.93 5.94
CA ASP A 133 -7.02 19.63 5.38
C ASP A 133 -6.92 18.84 4.07
N LEU A 134 -5.84 19.00 3.31
CA LEU A 134 -5.56 18.24 2.08
C LEU A 134 -5.26 16.77 2.40
N PHE A 135 -4.45 16.55 3.44
CA PHE A 135 -4.00 15.22 3.85
C PHE A 135 -4.99 14.52 4.79
N GLY A 136 -5.85 15.28 5.47
CA GLY A 136 -6.73 14.79 6.53
C GLY A 136 -6.02 14.57 7.88
N HIS A 137 -4.73 14.88 7.97
CA HIS A 137 -3.90 14.70 9.15
C HIS A 137 -2.79 15.77 9.18
N ASP A 138 -2.10 15.87 10.32
CA ASP A 138 -0.92 16.72 10.46
C ASP A 138 0.38 15.88 10.48
N ALA A 139 1.52 16.53 10.69
CA ALA A 139 2.83 15.88 10.65
C ALA A 139 3.11 14.94 11.84
N ARG A 140 2.22 14.85 12.84
CA ARG A 140 2.33 13.84 13.91
C ARG A 140 2.24 12.42 13.36
N ILE A 141 1.60 12.24 12.20
CA ILE A 141 1.56 10.93 11.50
C ILE A 141 2.95 10.43 11.09
N LEU A 142 3.96 11.31 11.06
CA LEU A 142 5.35 10.96 10.75
C LEU A 142 6.20 10.76 12.01
N LEU A 143 5.60 10.71 13.21
CA LEU A 143 6.32 10.41 14.45
C LEU A 143 6.59 8.91 14.59
N PRO A 144 7.63 8.52 15.35
CA PRO A 144 7.87 7.12 15.67
C PRO A 144 6.62 6.46 16.28
N GLY A 145 6.25 5.28 15.75
CA GLY A 145 5.05 4.54 16.15
C GLY A 145 3.83 4.77 15.27
N GLU A 146 3.78 5.88 14.53
CA GLU A 146 2.75 6.19 13.51
C GLU A 146 3.27 5.97 12.08
N ALA A 147 4.57 6.20 11.87
CA ALA A 147 5.25 5.85 10.64
C ALA A 147 6.73 5.55 10.89
N ARG A 148 7.30 4.74 9.99
CA ARG A 148 8.72 4.39 9.99
C ARG A 148 9.39 4.94 8.72
N PRO A 149 10.52 5.66 8.82
CA PRO A 149 11.32 6.00 7.65
C PRO A 149 11.86 4.72 7.03
N GLU A 150 11.51 4.46 5.76
CA GLU A 150 11.96 3.30 5.00
C GLU A 150 13.14 3.67 4.10
N ARG A 151 13.16 4.92 3.60
CA ARG A 151 14.28 5.45 2.82
C ARG A 151 14.47 6.93 3.11
N SER A 152 15.71 7.33 3.34
CA SER A 152 16.14 8.72 3.33
C SER A 152 17.47 8.75 2.59
N HIS A 153 17.46 9.28 1.38
CA HIS A 153 18.60 9.21 0.49
C HIS A 153 18.81 10.53 -0.24
N GLU A 154 20.03 11.01 -0.21
CA GLU A 154 20.49 12.11 -1.04
C GLU A 154 21.13 11.56 -2.31
N ASP A 155 20.67 12.06 -3.45
CA ASP A 155 21.33 11.79 -4.73
C ASP A 155 22.67 12.56 -4.78
N PRO A 156 23.83 11.88 -4.94
CA PRO A 156 25.13 12.54 -4.87
C PRO A 156 25.40 13.54 -6.01
N GLN A 157 24.74 13.39 -7.16
CA GLN A 157 24.97 14.21 -8.35
C GLN A 157 24.15 15.50 -8.31
N THR A 158 22.91 15.40 -7.87
CA THR A 158 21.94 16.50 -7.86
C THR A 158 21.78 17.14 -6.48
N GLY A 159 22.13 16.43 -5.41
CA GLY A 159 21.88 16.81 -4.02
C GLY A 159 20.41 16.75 -3.60
N VAL A 160 19.56 16.15 -4.44
CA VAL A 160 18.12 16.01 -4.17
C VAL A 160 17.89 14.93 -3.12
N TRP A 161 17.06 15.23 -2.14
CA TRP A 161 16.62 14.30 -1.13
C TRP A 161 15.35 13.57 -1.57
N MET A 162 15.38 12.24 -1.47
CA MET A 162 14.24 11.35 -1.63
C MET A 162 13.93 10.71 -0.28
N LEU A 163 12.75 11.02 0.24
CA LEU A 163 12.28 10.55 1.55
C LEU A 163 11.09 9.62 1.35
N MET A 164 11.03 8.56 2.14
CA MET A 164 9.97 7.55 2.11
C MET A 164 9.63 7.08 3.52
N TRP A 165 8.33 7.07 3.83
CA TRP A 165 7.80 6.54 5.07
C TRP A 165 6.73 5.48 4.78
N VAL A 166 6.68 4.48 5.65
CA VAL A 166 5.59 3.49 5.74
C VAL A 166 4.77 3.84 6.96
N GLN A 167 3.44 3.95 6.79
CA GLN A 167 2.55 4.15 7.93
C GLN A 167 2.44 2.87 8.75
N GLU A 168 2.42 3.01 10.07
CA GLU A 168 2.30 1.91 11.02
C GLU A 168 1.20 2.23 12.02
N MET A 169 0.59 1.20 12.58
CA MET A 169 -0.30 1.34 13.73
C MET A 169 -0.02 0.19 14.70
N ALA A 170 0.30 0.54 15.95
CA ALA A 170 0.66 -0.43 16.99
C ALA A 170 1.82 -1.36 16.57
N GLY A 171 2.83 -0.81 15.88
CA GLY A 171 4.01 -1.55 15.42
C GLY A 171 3.76 -2.49 14.24
N ILE A 172 2.59 -2.44 13.62
CA ILE A 172 2.23 -3.22 12.43
C ILE A 172 2.08 -2.26 11.25
N ARG A 173 2.69 -2.60 10.11
CA ARG A 173 2.58 -1.80 8.89
C ARG A 173 1.15 -1.73 8.38
N ILE A 174 0.77 -0.58 7.84
CA ILE A 174 -0.43 -0.44 7.04
C ILE A 174 -0.07 -0.74 5.58
N ASP A 175 -0.68 -1.77 5.02
CA ASP A 175 -0.38 -2.27 3.68
C ASP A 175 -0.69 -1.21 2.62
N GLY A 176 0.28 -0.95 1.73
CA GLY A 176 0.21 0.09 0.71
C GLY A 176 0.22 1.55 1.20
N ALA A 177 0.25 1.82 2.52
CA ALA A 177 0.26 3.18 3.06
C ALA A 177 1.67 3.78 3.08
N LEU A 178 2.08 4.32 1.94
CA LEU A 178 3.38 4.95 1.73
C LEU A 178 3.25 6.47 1.60
N MET A 179 4.23 7.20 2.12
CA MET A 179 4.43 8.60 1.82
C MET A 179 5.81 8.77 1.21
N LYS A 180 5.91 9.53 0.12
CA LYS A 180 7.19 9.87 -0.52
C LYS A 180 7.24 11.36 -0.78
N ALA A 181 8.41 11.95 -0.59
CA ALA A 181 8.65 13.35 -0.87
C ALA A 181 10.02 13.54 -1.51
N THR A 182 10.10 14.56 -2.36
CA THR A 182 11.34 14.97 -3.03
C THR A 182 11.66 16.40 -2.69
N VAL A 183 12.86 16.66 -2.16
CA VAL A 183 13.29 17.98 -1.68
C VAL A 183 14.59 18.40 -2.37
N THR A 184 14.67 19.63 -2.84
CA THR A 184 15.88 20.19 -3.49
C THR A 184 17.01 20.37 -2.48
N PRO A 185 18.28 20.50 -2.92
CA PRO A 185 19.40 20.82 -2.03
C PRO A 185 19.23 22.12 -1.22
N GLN A 186 18.30 22.99 -1.65
CA GLN A 186 17.97 24.29 -1.04
C GLN A 186 16.79 24.22 -0.06
N GLY A 187 16.18 23.04 0.13
CA GLY A 187 15.05 22.87 1.05
C GLY A 187 13.71 23.22 0.43
N GLU A 188 13.55 23.03 -0.87
CA GLU A 188 12.27 23.25 -1.57
C GLU A 188 11.60 21.91 -1.86
N LEU A 189 10.32 21.81 -1.56
CA LEU A 189 9.52 20.63 -1.87
C LEU A 189 9.17 20.63 -3.36
N VAL A 190 9.62 19.62 -4.08
CA VAL A 190 9.32 19.43 -5.51
C VAL A 190 7.97 18.75 -5.68
N ALA A 191 7.78 17.63 -5.01
CA ALA A 191 6.58 16.80 -5.09
C ALA A 191 6.40 16.00 -3.80
N ILE A 192 5.14 15.64 -3.52
CA ILE A 192 4.79 14.73 -2.43
C ILE A 192 3.68 13.78 -2.88
N SER A 193 3.80 12.52 -2.49
CA SER A 193 2.81 11.47 -2.71
C SER A 193 2.45 10.84 -1.38
N SER A 194 1.16 10.59 -1.15
CA SER A 194 0.69 9.92 0.06
C SER A 194 -0.43 8.92 -0.24
N SER A 195 -0.29 7.74 0.35
CA SER A 195 -1.34 6.72 0.52
C SER A 195 -1.70 6.52 1.99
N PHE A 196 -1.32 7.45 2.88
CA PHE A 196 -1.59 7.34 4.31
C PHE A 196 -3.08 7.46 4.61
N LEU A 197 -3.53 6.73 5.62
CA LEU A 197 -4.83 6.93 6.26
C LEU A 197 -4.78 8.16 7.17
N PRO A 198 -5.84 9.00 7.21
CA PRO A 198 -5.91 10.17 8.09
C PRO A 198 -5.85 9.82 9.58
N ASP A 199 -6.58 8.78 9.98
CA ASP A 199 -6.68 8.32 11.37
C ASP A 199 -6.77 6.79 11.39
N PRO A 200 -5.63 6.08 11.45
CA PRO A 200 -5.59 4.62 11.48
C PRO A 200 -6.37 4.03 12.66
N ALA A 201 -6.24 4.62 13.85
CA ALA A 201 -6.86 4.09 15.07
C ALA A 201 -8.39 4.16 15.01
N ALA A 202 -8.94 5.31 14.61
CA ALA A 202 -10.38 5.45 14.41
C ALA A 202 -10.89 4.56 13.27
N SER A 203 -10.10 4.40 12.20
CA SER A 203 -10.44 3.53 11.08
C SER A 203 -10.49 2.06 11.49
N ALA A 204 -9.59 1.62 12.39
CA ALA A 204 -9.58 0.28 12.94
C ALA A 204 -10.76 0.06 13.89
N ASP A 205 -11.03 1.01 14.80
CA ASP A 205 -12.16 0.92 15.74
C ASP A 205 -13.52 0.77 15.03
N ARG A 206 -13.69 1.37 13.85
CA ARG A 206 -14.92 1.25 13.05
C ARG A 206 -15.15 -0.14 12.45
N ARG A 207 -14.09 -0.90 12.13
CA ARG A 207 -14.20 -2.20 11.43
C ARG A 207 -13.93 -3.39 12.35
N VAL A 208 -13.03 -3.22 13.30
CA VAL A 208 -12.61 -4.21 14.30
C VAL A 208 -12.71 -3.53 15.68
N PRO A 209 -13.92 -3.45 16.26
CA PRO A 209 -14.08 -2.95 17.63
C PRO A 209 -13.17 -3.74 18.57
N GLN A 210 -12.47 -3.05 19.48
CA GLN A 210 -11.51 -3.67 20.41
C GLN A 210 -10.29 -4.31 19.71
N TRP A 211 -9.85 -3.72 18.58
CA TRP A 211 -8.70 -4.20 17.82
C TRP A 211 -7.43 -4.48 18.64
N ARG A 212 -7.21 -3.75 19.74
CA ARG A 212 -6.08 -3.99 20.65
C ARG A 212 -6.07 -5.43 21.21
N GLN A 213 -7.24 -6.00 21.50
CA GLN A 213 -7.36 -7.39 21.92
C GLN A 213 -7.13 -8.35 20.75
N ALA A 214 -7.68 -8.02 19.59
CA ALA A 214 -7.52 -8.80 18.35
C ALA A 214 -6.04 -8.94 17.92
N LEU A 215 -5.18 -7.97 18.27
CA LEU A 215 -3.73 -8.06 18.02
C LEU A 215 -3.06 -9.22 18.75
N GLY A 216 -3.46 -9.50 19.99
CA GLY A 216 -2.89 -10.58 20.80
C GLY A 216 -3.54 -11.94 20.55
N ARG A 217 -4.79 -11.94 20.07
CA ARG A 217 -5.59 -13.16 19.83
C ARG A 217 -6.39 -12.99 18.54
N PRO A 218 -5.74 -13.14 17.36
CA PRO A 218 -6.47 -13.08 16.10
C PRO A 218 -7.50 -14.21 16.05
N GLY A 219 -8.66 -13.95 15.43
CA GLY A 219 -9.72 -14.95 15.25
C GLY A 219 -9.30 -16.08 14.31
N VAL A 220 -8.36 -15.80 13.41
CA VAL A 220 -7.77 -16.73 12.46
C VAL A 220 -6.29 -16.89 12.77
N SER A 221 -5.84 -18.12 13.01
CA SER A 221 -4.42 -18.45 13.18
C SER A 221 -3.63 -18.39 11.88
N GLU A 222 -2.31 -18.44 11.96
CA GLU A 222 -1.43 -18.41 10.79
C GLU A 222 -1.62 -19.62 9.89
N SER A 223 -1.70 -20.83 10.47
CA SER A 223 -1.98 -22.06 9.72
C SER A 223 -3.35 -22.02 9.06
N GLN A 224 -4.37 -21.46 9.73
CA GLN A 224 -5.70 -21.28 9.14
C GLN A 224 -5.66 -20.28 7.97
N ALA A 225 -4.94 -19.17 8.12
CA ALA A 225 -4.80 -18.17 7.07
C ALA A 225 -4.05 -18.71 5.86
N LEU A 226 -2.99 -19.50 6.07
CA LEU A 226 -2.26 -20.18 4.99
C LEU A 226 -3.17 -21.13 4.21
N ARG A 227 -3.95 -21.98 4.90
CA ARG A 227 -4.95 -22.85 4.25
C ARG A 227 -5.96 -22.08 3.42
N MET A 228 -6.46 -20.95 3.96
CA MET A 228 -7.39 -20.08 3.23
C MET A 228 -6.74 -19.45 2.00
N ALA A 229 -5.45 -19.09 2.08
CA ALA A 229 -4.71 -18.54 0.95
C ALA A 229 -4.42 -19.60 -0.13
N MET A 230 -4.02 -20.82 0.26
CA MET A 230 -3.86 -21.97 -0.65
C MET A 230 -5.15 -22.26 -1.40
N TRP A 231 -6.27 -22.35 -0.67
CA TRP A 231 -7.59 -22.52 -1.28
C TRP A 231 -7.90 -21.40 -2.29
N ALA A 232 -7.64 -20.14 -1.93
CA ALA A 232 -7.93 -19.00 -2.77
C ALA A 232 -7.13 -18.98 -4.09
N VAL A 233 -5.98 -19.65 -4.13
CA VAL A 233 -5.16 -19.77 -5.34
C VAL A 233 -5.38 -21.08 -6.10
N GLY A 234 -6.31 -21.93 -5.65
CA GLY A 234 -6.65 -23.19 -6.30
C GLY A 234 -5.79 -24.38 -5.87
N GLU A 235 -4.98 -24.24 -4.82
CA GLU A 235 -4.21 -25.33 -4.23
C GLU A 235 -5.02 -26.02 -3.12
N GLU A 236 -4.73 -27.30 -2.85
CA GLU A 236 -5.37 -28.02 -1.75
C GLU A 236 -4.93 -27.43 -0.39
N PRO A 237 -5.86 -27.18 0.56
CA PRO A 237 -5.50 -26.54 1.82
C PRO A 237 -4.77 -27.49 2.76
N GLU A 238 -3.56 -27.13 3.16
CA GLU A 238 -2.74 -27.94 4.06
C GLU A 238 -2.16 -27.11 5.20
N ASP A 239 -1.84 -27.78 6.30
CA ASP A 239 -1.09 -27.17 7.38
C ASP A 239 0.37 -26.97 6.96
N GLY A 240 0.81 -25.72 6.94
CA GLY A 240 2.22 -25.39 6.70
C GLY A 240 3.10 -25.68 7.91
N VAL A 241 4.33 -26.11 7.64
CA VAL A 241 5.39 -26.25 8.64
C VAL A 241 6.24 -24.98 8.62
N GLU A 242 6.43 -24.34 9.76
CA GLU A 242 7.31 -23.18 9.87
C GLU A 242 8.76 -23.58 9.55
N VAL A 243 9.39 -22.82 8.67
CA VAL A 243 10.79 -23.00 8.26
C VAL A 243 11.61 -21.76 8.63
N GLU A 244 12.91 -21.80 8.38
CA GLU A 244 13.78 -20.67 8.67
C GLU A 244 13.27 -19.39 8.02
N ALA A 245 13.24 -18.31 8.82
CA ALA A 245 12.80 -17.02 8.34
C ALA A 245 13.77 -16.45 7.30
N ASP A 246 13.24 -15.89 6.22
CA ASP A 246 14.01 -15.11 5.26
C ASP A 246 13.74 -13.62 5.50
N ASN A 247 14.81 -12.81 5.56
CA ASN A 247 14.72 -11.37 5.75
C ASN A 247 13.86 -10.94 6.97
N GLY A 248 13.82 -11.77 8.02
CA GLY A 248 13.03 -11.52 9.24
C GLY A 248 11.52 -11.74 9.07
N ARG A 249 11.06 -12.27 7.93
CA ARG A 249 9.67 -12.69 7.72
C ARG A 249 9.50 -14.17 8.02
N ARG A 250 8.39 -14.52 8.66
CA ARG A 250 8.06 -15.92 8.95
C ARG A 250 7.74 -16.65 7.66
N GLN A 251 8.26 -17.86 7.55
CA GLN A 251 8.11 -18.69 6.36
C GLN A 251 7.47 -20.03 6.72
N PHE A 252 6.65 -20.55 5.79
CA PHE A 252 5.95 -21.82 5.95
C PHE A 252 6.05 -22.65 4.67
N ALA A 253 6.46 -23.90 4.78
CA ALA A 253 6.44 -24.87 3.69
C ALA A 253 5.18 -25.74 3.74
N ALA A 254 4.59 -26.04 2.58
CA ALA A 254 3.44 -26.95 2.43
C ALA A 254 3.57 -27.73 1.11
N GLU A 255 2.93 -28.90 0.98
CA GLU A 255 3.12 -29.79 -0.18
C GLU A 255 2.62 -29.14 -1.47
N GLY A 256 1.52 -28.39 -1.42
CA GLY A 256 0.97 -27.64 -2.55
C GLY A 256 1.78 -26.41 -3.02
N LEU A 257 2.90 -26.07 -2.36
CA LEU A 257 3.64 -24.83 -2.63
C LEU A 257 5.03 -25.09 -3.24
N ASP A 258 5.38 -24.28 -4.24
CA ASP A 258 6.70 -24.26 -4.85
C ASP A 258 7.61 -23.31 -4.06
N GLY A 259 8.19 -23.83 -2.99
CA GLY A 259 8.97 -23.07 -2.01
C GLY A 259 8.13 -22.54 -0.84
N PRO A 260 8.77 -21.93 0.17
CA PRO A 260 8.07 -21.45 1.36
C PRO A 260 7.18 -20.23 1.07
N ALA A 261 5.96 -20.23 1.61
CA ALA A 261 5.14 -19.03 1.71
C ALA A 261 5.70 -18.09 2.79
N SER A 262 5.75 -16.79 2.50
CA SER A 262 5.99 -15.77 3.52
C SER A 262 4.69 -15.24 4.10
N LEU A 263 4.66 -15.05 5.41
CA LEU A 263 3.44 -14.65 6.13
C LEU A 263 3.78 -13.57 7.16
N GLU A 264 3.03 -12.46 7.11
CA GLU A 264 3.16 -11.35 8.06
C GLU A 264 1.79 -10.76 8.41
N ARG A 265 1.68 -10.16 9.59
CA ARG A 265 0.48 -9.37 9.97
C ARG A 265 0.59 -7.97 9.38
N VAL A 266 -0.50 -7.49 8.81
CA VAL A 266 -0.62 -6.12 8.29
C VAL A 266 -1.97 -5.52 8.65
N TRP A 267 -2.04 -4.20 8.64
CA TRP A 267 -3.29 -3.47 8.61
C TRP A 267 -3.68 -3.20 7.15
N LEU A 268 -4.85 -3.65 6.70
CA LEU A 268 -5.32 -3.43 5.34
C LEU A 268 -6.37 -2.31 5.29
N PRO A 269 -6.09 -1.17 4.62
CA PRO A 269 -7.11 -0.15 4.39
C PRO A 269 -8.18 -0.69 3.45
N LEU A 270 -9.44 -0.69 3.89
CA LEU A 270 -10.59 -1.04 3.02
C LEU A 270 -11.14 0.19 2.30
N ASN A 271 -11.03 1.34 2.96
CA ASN A 271 -11.28 2.68 2.44
C ASN A 271 -10.61 3.70 3.37
N ARG A 272 -10.82 5.00 3.15
CA ARG A 272 -10.29 6.12 3.95
C ARG A 272 -10.53 5.98 5.45
N ASP A 273 -11.60 5.29 5.81
CA ASP A 273 -12.25 5.38 7.10
C ASP A 273 -12.44 3.98 7.74
N GLN A 274 -11.94 2.92 7.11
CA GLN A 274 -12.03 1.55 7.59
C GLN A 274 -10.71 0.82 7.37
N LEU A 275 -10.20 0.25 8.45
CA LEU A 275 -8.94 -0.48 8.52
C LEU A 275 -9.20 -1.84 9.17
N THR A 276 -8.74 -2.94 8.57
CA THR A 276 -8.89 -4.28 9.15
C THR A 276 -7.54 -4.94 9.37
N LEU A 277 -7.44 -5.80 10.40
CA LEU A 277 -6.25 -6.60 10.63
C LEU A 277 -6.29 -7.78 9.65
N ALA A 278 -5.21 -7.99 8.91
CA ALA A 278 -5.12 -9.04 7.92
C ALA A 278 -3.79 -9.79 7.99
N TRP A 279 -3.81 -11.02 7.53
CA TRP A 279 -2.63 -11.79 7.17
C TRP A 279 -2.25 -11.43 5.73
N ASN A 280 -1.02 -10.95 5.52
CA ASN A 280 -0.42 -10.77 4.21
C ASN A 280 0.42 -12.01 3.91
N ILE A 281 0.06 -12.73 2.86
CA ILE A 281 0.65 -14.01 2.49
C ILE A 281 1.15 -13.90 1.06
N SER A 282 2.43 -14.21 0.87
CA SER A 282 3.01 -14.35 -0.47
C SER A 282 3.44 -15.80 -0.65
N LEU A 283 2.88 -16.47 -1.64
CA LEU A 283 3.07 -17.90 -1.89
C LEU A 283 3.20 -18.16 -3.39
N GLN A 284 3.85 -19.26 -3.75
CA GLN A 284 3.89 -19.77 -5.12
C GLN A 284 3.19 -21.13 -5.15
N GLY A 285 2.06 -21.22 -5.84
CA GLY A 285 1.33 -22.49 -5.96
C GLY A 285 2.00 -23.43 -6.96
N LYS A 286 2.13 -24.72 -6.65
CA LYS A 286 2.71 -25.71 -7.56
C LYS A 286 1.84 -25.96 -8.79
N GLY A 287 0.52 -26.00 -8.63
CA GLY A 287 -0.43 -26.25 -9.71
C GLY A 287 -0.51 -25.08 -10.69
N ILE A 288 -0.43 -23.84 -10.17
CA ILE A 288 -0.51 -22.63 -10.99
C ILE A 288 0.87 -22.13 -11.48
N GLY A 289 1.95 -22.43 -10.77
CA GLY A 289 3.31 -22.02 -11.14
C GLY A 289 3.55 -20.50 -11.08
N ARG A 290 2.77 -19.77 -10.27
CA ARG A 290 2.80 -18.31 -10.17
C ARG A 290 2.93 -17.84 -8.72
N MET A 291 3.65 -16.74 -8.54
CA MET A 291 3.79 -16.06 -7.26
C MET A 291 2.56 -15.17 -7.04
N LEU A 292 1.89 -15.34 -5.91
CA LEU A 292 0.61 -14.73 -5.61
C LEU A 292 0.65 -14.06 -4.24
N GLY A 293 0.11 -12.86 -4.16
CA GLY A 293 -0.16 -12.13 -2.92
C GLY A 293 -1.61 -12.31 -2.50
N VAL A 294 -1.84 -12.79 -1.29
CA VAL A 294 -3.19 -12.99 -0.72
C VAL A 294 -3.31 -12.24 0.61
N ARG A 295 -4.39 -11.48 0.79
CA ARG A 295 -4.74 -10.88 2.09
C ARG A 295 -5.97 -11.57 2.66
N VAL A 296 -5.84 -12.10 3.86
CA VAL A 296 -6.92 -12.78 4.59
C VAL A 296 -7.26 -12.00 5.85
N ASP A 297 -8.52 -11.66 6.07
CA ASP A 297 -8.98 -10.98 7.28
C ASP A 297 -8.65 -11.82 8.53
N ALA A 298 -7.90 -11.25 9.46
CA ALA A 298 -7.36 -11.98 10.61
C ALA A 298 -8.42 -12.31 11.68
N GLN A 299 -9.65 -11.85 11.51
CA GLN A 299 -10.76 -12.13 12.44
C GLN A 299 -11.75 -13.13 11.85
N SER A 300 -12.11 -12.96 10.58
CA SER A 300 -13.16 -13.73 9.91
C SER A 300 -12.66 -14.81 8.96
N GLY A 301 -11.43 -14.69 8.45
CA GLY A 301 -10.89 -15.58 7.42
C GLY A 301 -11.35 -15.25 6.01
N GLU A 302 -12.07 -14.15 5.83
CA GLU A 302 -12.46 -13.66 4.52
C GLU A 302 -11.21 -13.33 3.68
N VAL A 303 -11.14 -13.85 2.45
CA VAL A 303 -10.07 -13.50 1.51
C VAL A 303 -10.43 -12.14 0.90
N LEU A 304 -9.72 -11.10 1.33
CA LEU A 304 -9.98 -9.71 0.96
C LEU A 304 -9.34 -9.35 -0.38
N MET A 305 -8.21 -9.98 -0.70
CA MET A 305 -7.46 -9.68 -1.92
C MET A 305 -6.68 -10.90 -2.38
N ARG A 306 -6.61 -11.09 -3.70
CA ARG A 306 -5.73 -12.00 -4.42
C ARG A 306 -5.12 -11.24 -5.60
N GLU A 307 -3.81 -11.14 -5.63
CA GLU A 307 -3.05 -10.54 -6.73
C GLU A 307 -1.99 -11.49 -7.26
N ASP A 308 -1.91 -11.58 -8.59
CA ASP A 308 -0.81 -12.19 -9.29
C ASP A 308 0.40 -11.25 -9.29
N LEU A 309 1.50 -11.74 -8.70
CA LEU A 309 2.78 -11.05 -8.62
C LEU A 309 3.72 -11.48 -9.76
N THR A 310 3.37 -12.52 -10.51
CA THR A 310 4.07 -12.93 -11.72
C THR A 310 3.55 -12.14 -12.92
N ARG A 311 4.46 -11.59 -13.73
CA ARG A 311 4.11 -10.94 -15.00
C ARG A 311 4.57 -11.81 -16.17
N ASP A 312 3.67 -12.05 -17.10
CA ASP A 312 4.01 -12.72 -18.35
C ASP A 312 4.77 -11.77 -19.28
N ALA A 313 5.72 -12.33 -20.03
CA ALA A 313 6.38 -11.59 -21.09
C ALA A 313 5.35 -11.26 -22.19
N VAL A 314 5.09 -9.98 -22.42
CA VAL A 314 4.25 -9.53 -23.54
C VAL A 314 5.11 -9.22 -24.76
N THR A 315 4.53 -9.39 -25.95
CA THR A 315 5.18 -8.94 -27.19
C THR A 315 5.24 -7.41 -27.19
N ALA A 316 6.45 -6.85 -27.30
CA ALA A 316 6.65 -5.41 -27.37
C ALA A 316 6.99 -4.97 -28.80
N SER A 317 6.38 -3.86 -29.25
CA SER A 317 6.70 -3.19 -30.51
C SER A 317 7.43 -1.88 -30.24
N TYR A 318 8.61 -1.69 -30.84
CA TYR A 318 9.44 -0.51 -30.69
C TYR A 318 9.54 0.25 -32.00
N ARG A 319 9.46 1.59 -31.99
CA ARG A 319 9.96 2.39 -33.11
C ARG A 319 11.48 2.44 -33.04
N VAL A 320 12.13 1.83 -34.02
CA VAL A 320 13.58 1.85 -34.16
C VAL A 320 13.97 2.66 -35.40
N PHE A 321 15.10 3.34 -35.32
CA PHE A 321 15.77 3.87 -36.51
C PHE A 321 16.70 2.78 -37.05
N ASP A 322 16.40 2.27 -38.23
CA ASP A 322 17.20 1.26 -38.93
C ASP A 322 18.35 1.93 -39.71
N PRO A 323 19.45 1.23 -40.04
CA PRO A 323 20.79 1.32 -39.44
C PRO A 323 21.56 2.64 -39.67
N ILE A 324 20.91 3.69 -40.18
CA ILE A 324 21.53 5.01 -40.39
C ILE A 324 21.01 5.95 -39.31
N SER A 325 21.86 6.11 -38.28
CA SER A 325 21.65 6.92 -37.07
C SER A 325 21.06 8.32 -37.36
N PRO A 326 20.07 8.81 -36.57
CA PRO A 326 19.51 10.14 -36.76
C PRO A 326 20.49 11.24 -36.30
N ARG A 327 20.49 12.35 -37.05
CA ARG A 327 21.34 13.54 -36.92
C ARG A 327 21.52 13.97 -35.45
N PRO A 328 22.74 14.18 -34.93
CA PRO A 328 22.92 14.91 -33.70
C PRO A 328 22.40 16.35 -33.89
N GLN A 329 21.49 16.81 -33.02
CA GLN A 329 20.97 18.20 -32.95
C GLN A 329 19.82 18.65 -33.87
N ALA A 330 18.98 17.74 -34.38
CA ALA A 330 17.73 18.17 -35.04
C ALA A 330 16.70 18.70 -34.00
N THR A 331 16.69 20.02 -33.76
CA THR A 331 15.57 20.69 -33.09
C THR A 331 14.38 20.80 -34.06
N ALA A 332 13.15 20.74 -33.53
CA ALA A 332 11.90 20.62 -34.30
C ALA A 332 11.49 21.87 -35.13
N TYR A 333 12.43 22.72 -35.54
CA TYR A 333 12.15 23.91 -36.33
C TYR A 333 12.50 23.70 -37.81
N ASN A 334 11.53 24.00 -38.68
CA ASN A 334 11.64 23.94 -40.14
C ASN A 334 12.83 24.80 -40.62
N TYR A 335 13.94 24.14 -40.94
CA TYR A 335 15.08 24.73 -41.63
C TYR A 335 15.10 24.21 -43.06
N THR A 336 15.19 25.11 -44.05
CA THR A 336 15.33 24.74 -45.47
C THR A 336 16.82 24.83 -45.82
N PRO A 337 17.54 23.71 -46.03
CA PRO A 337 18.99 23.75 -46.17
C PRO A 337 19.40 24.13 -47.61
N THR A 338 20.37 25.05 -47.73
CA THR A 338 21.00 25.49 -48.99
C THR A 338 22.32 24.76 -49.31
N SER A 339 22.45 23.49 -48.94
CA SER A 339 23.65 22.65 -49.19
C SER A 339 23.25 21.17 -49.31
N PRO A 340 23.99 20.27 -49.99
CA PRO A 340 23.51 18.91 -50.25
C PRO A 340 23.68 18.05 -48.99
N GLU A 341 22.73 18.17 -48.07
CA GLU A 341 22.61 17.31 -46.89
C GLU A 341 21.71 16.09 -47.16
N PRO A 342 22.04 14.89 -46.62
CA PRO A 342 21.27 13.67 -46.85
C PRO A 342 19.91 13.69 -46.12
N ALA A 343 18.90 13.06 -46.73
CA ALA A 343 17.50 13.03 -46.27
C ALA A 343 17.33 12.41 -44.86
N VAL A 344 16.24 12.80 -44.17
CA VAL A 344 15.84 12.24 -42.86
C VAL A 344 15.32 10.81 -43.04
N SER A 345 15.86 9.85 -42.29
CA SER A 345 15.42 8.44 -42.30
C SER A 345 14.10 8.26 -41.53
N ALA A 346 13.19 7.43 -42.06
CA ALA A 346 11.93 7.08 -41.40
C ALA A 346 12.14 6.10 -40.23
N GLN A 347 11.29 6.18 -39.21
CA GLN A 347 11.22 5.19 -38.13
C GLN A 347 10.45 3.95 -38.59
N THR A 348 10.92 2.76 -38.21
CA THR A 348 10.25 1.48 -38.51
C THR A 348 9.82 0.82 -37.20
N ASP A 349 8.62 0.25 -37.15
CA ASP A 349 8.18 -0.55 -36.01
C ASP A 349 8.84 -1.93 -36.05
N LYS A 350 9.62 -2.26 -35.02
CA LYS A 350 10.24 -3.57 -34.81
C LYS A 350 9.57 -4.27 -33.63
N VAL A 351 9.00 -5.45 -33.92
CA VAL A 351 8.40 -6.32 -32.92
C VAL A 351 9.48 -7.21 -32.33
N VAL A 352 9.59 -7.24 -31.00
CA VAL A 352 10.47 -8.16 -30.26
C VAL A 352 9.61 -9.04 -29.38
N SER A 353 9.61 -10.33 -29.67
CA SER A 353 9.08 -11.39 -28.80
C SER A 353 10.24 -12.08 -28.09
N THR A 354 10.34 -11.94 -26.77
CA THR A 354 11.30 -12.70 -25.96
C THR A 354 10.53 -13.74 -25.15
N THR A 355 10.99 -14.99 -25.20
CA THR A 355 10.48 -16.12 -24.41
C THR A 355 11.23 -16.30 -23.09
N LEU A 356 12.18 -15.42 -22.78
CA LEU A 356 12.97 -15.46 -21.54
C LEU A 356 12.50 -14.31 -20.65
N ALA A 357 11.75 -14.67 -19.60
CA ALA A 357 11.55 -13.80 -18.46
C ALA A 357 12.91 -13.66 -17.73
N SER A 358 13.57 -12.52 -17.89
CA SER A 358 14.57 -12.07 -16.93
C SER A 358 13.90 -11.07 -15.98
N PRO A 359 14.17 -11.14 -14.67
CA PRO A 359 13.84 -10.05 -13.77
C PRO A 359 14.62 -8.80 -14.19
N ASP A 360 14.05 -7.63 -13.96
CA ASP A 360 14.61 -6.29 -14.14
C ASP A 360 14.58 -5.62 -15.53
N GLY A 361 13.98 -4.43 -15.54
CA GLY A 361 14.62 -3.27 -16.16
C GLY A 361 13.90 -2.63 -17.35
N TRP A 362 13.43 -1.40 -17.12
CA TRP A 362 13.15 -0.31 -18.08
C TRP A 362 12.00 -0.49 -19.08
N ILE A 363 11.49 -1.71 -19.28
CA ILE A 363 10.50 -2.02 -20.33
C ILE A 363 9.05 -2.06 -19.78
N GLY A 364 8.86 -1.98 -18.46
CA GLY A 364 7.53 -2.07 -17.84
C GLY A 364 7.09 -0.80 -17.13
N ASN A 365 6.52 0.16 -17.85
CA ASN A 365 5.65 1.20 -17.28
C ASN A 365 4.29 1.17 -17.95
#